data_AF-A0A7S0XUS2-F1
#
_entry.id   AF-A0A7S0XUS2-F1
#
_cell.length_a   1.000
_cell.length_b   1.000
_cell.length_c   1.000
_cell.angle_alpha   90.00
_cell.angle_beta   90.00
_cell.angle_gamma   90.00
#
_symmetry.space_group_name_H-M   'P 1'
#
loop_
_entity.id
_entity.type
_entity.pdbx_description
1 polymer ?
#
loop_
_entity_poly.entity_id
_entity_poly.type
_entity_poly.pdbx_seq_one_letter_code
_entity_poly.pdbx_strand_id
1 'polypeptide(L)'
;GEVNEELIHYLLVGMGSAAQVLLLTLCCSIAWPDSAGATRAALALEKIIPRVKHQPAYHQMLASELFRVVMHGLQVGESATNPGASEVLLLHLFRGIYVNFAPITPLVEQELSQIEGMTPDVLEQLRGSVLGCNSEKKQRGILRDFARTRIQQGGQKLQPIQPWRFVQKPQKSQEEEGWSDEQRELCWAWLEVR
;
A
#
# COMPACT_ATOMS: atom_id res chain seq x y z
N GLY A 1 -13.54 -2.79 -14.82
CA GLY A 1 -14.48 -2.29 -13.80
C GLY A 1 -13.93 -0.99 -13.29
N GLU A 2 -14.62 0.11 -13.54
CA GLU A 2 -14.23 1.42 -13.02
C GLU A 2 -14.42 1.43 -11.51
N VAL A 3 -13.41 1.90 -10.81
CA VAL A 3 -13.45 2.08 -9.36
C VAL A 3 -14.25 3.35 -9.10
N ASN A 4 -15.43 3.25 -8.48
CA ASN A 4 -16.28 4.40 -8.17
C ASN A 4 -15.56 5.33 -7.18
N GLU A 5 -15.16 6.49 -7.68
CA GLU A 5 -14.29 7.42 -6.98
C GLU A 5 -14.98 8.12 -5.81
N GLU A 6 -16.30 8.33 -5.91
CA GLU A 6 -17.13 8.92 -4.87
C GLU A 6 -17.34 7.95 -3.72
N LEU A 7 -17.55 6.66 -4.02
CA LEU A 7 -17.67 5.61 -3.01
C LEU A 7 -16.36 5.46 -2.21
N ILE A 8 -15.20 5.51 -2.87
CA ILE A 8 -13.91 5.49 -2.17
C ILE A 8 -13.76 6.70 -1.26
N HIS A 9 -14.11 7.90 -1.74
CA HIS A 9 -14.02 9.10 -0.92
C HIS A 9 -14.96 9.00 0.30
N TYR A 10 -16.20 8.57 0.09
CA TYR A 10 -17.18 8.36 1.15
C TYR A 10 -16.69 7.36 2.20
N LEU A 11 -16.16 6.21 1.78
CA LEU A 11 -15.62 5.21 2.69
C LEU A 11 -14.45 5.75 3.51
N LEU A 12 -13.51 6.44 2.85
CA LEU A 12 -12.30 6.98 3.47
C LEU A 12 -12.59 8.12 4.46
N VAL A 13 -13.62 8.93 4.22
CA VAL A 13 -13.96 10.08 5.08
C VAL A 13 -15.02 9.73 6.13
N GLY A 14 -16.02 8.92 5.76
CA GLY A 14 -17.20 8.66 6.56
C GLY A 14 -17.17 7.35 7.37
N MET A 15 -16.34 6.38 7.00
CA MET A 15 -16.34 5.05 7.62
C MET A 15 -14.92 4.54 7.93
N GLY A 16 -14.27 5.14 8.94
CA GLY A 16 -12.87 4.89 9.27
C GLY A 16 -12.49 3.41 9.43
N SER A 17 -13.33 2.60 10.10
CA SER A 17 -13.09 1.15 10.27
C SER A 17 -13.24 0.36 8.97
N ALA A 18 -14.28 0.64 8.18
CA ALA A 18 -14.49 -0.01 6.88
C ALA A 18 -13.37 0.34 5.89
N ALA A 19 -12.92 1.59 5.89
CA ALA A 19 -11.78 2.05 5.09
C ALA A 19 -10.49 1.32 5.47
N GLN A 20 -10.20 1.14 6.76
CA GLN A 20 -9.03 0.39 7.22
C GLN A 20 -9.08 -1.08 6.77
N VAL A 21 -10.24 -1.73 6.89
CA VAL A 21 -10.41 -3.11 6.43
C VAL A 21 -10.19 -3.21 4.93
N LEU A 22 -10.81 -2.30 4.14
CA LEU A 22 -10.63 -2.25 2.70
C LEU A 22 -9.16 -2.09 2.30
N LEU A 23 -8.47 -1.12 2.90
CA LEU A 23 -7.06 -0.87 2.63
C LEU A 23 -6.19 -2.06 3.00
N LEU A 24 -6.45 -2.71 4.14
CA LEU A 24 -5.74 -3.91 4.56
C LEU A 24 -5.95 -5.05 3.56
N THR A 25 -7.20 -5.28 3.13
CA THR A 25 -7.53 -6.29 2.11
C THR A 25 -6.77 -6.01 0.82
N LEU A 26 -6.77 -4.77 0.33
CA LEU A 26 -6.04 -4.39 -0.89
C LEU A 26 -4.53 -4.61 -0.74
N CYS A 27 -3.93 -4.24 0.39
CA CYS A 27 -2.50 -4.45 0.65
C CYS A 27 -2.16 -5.95 0.64
N CYS A 28 -3.02 -6.78 1.26
CA CYS A 28 -2.84 -8.24 1.28
C CYS A 28 -2.99 -8.85 -0.11
N SER A 29 -3.96 -8.39 -0.90
CA SER A 29 -4.23 -8.92 -2.24
C SER A 29 -3.07 -8.75 -3.22
N ILE A 30 -2.18 -7.77 -3.02
CA ILE A 30 -0.96 -7.62 -3.86
C ILE A 30 -0.02 -8.82 -3.71
N ALA A 31 0.03 -9.43 -2.53
CA ALA A 31 0.88 -10.58 -2.25
C ALA A 31 0.28 -11.91 -2.71
N TRP A 32 -0.98 -11.92 -3.19
CA TRP A 32 -1.62 -13.16 -3.63
C TRP A 32 -1.08 -13.60 -5.00
N PRO A 33 -0.95 -14.92 -5.23
CA PRO A 33 -0.50 -15.47 -6.50
C PRO A 33 -1.50 -15.29 -7.65
N ASP A 34 -2.75 -14.90 -7.36
CA ASP A 34 -3.71 -14.49 -8.39
C ASP A 34 -3.33 -13.12 -8.96
N SER A 35 -2.70 -13.14 -10.13
CA SER A 35 -2.22 -11.95 -10.82
C SER A 35 -3.34 -10.96 -11.17
N ALA A 36 -4.58 -11.41 -11.38
CA ALA A 36 -5.72 -10.52 -11.69
C ALA A 36 -6.21 -9.77 -10.45
N GLY A 37 -6.35 -10.48 -9.32
CA GLY A 37 -6.67 -9.88 -8.02
C GLY A 37 -5.59 -8.88 -7.57
N ALA A 38 -4.33 -9.30 -7.63
CA ALA A 38 -3.19 -8.46 -7.27
C ALA A 38 -3.10 -7.19 -8.14
N THR A 39 -3.33 -7.32 -9.45
CA THR A 39 -3.34 -6.17 -10.38
C THR A 39 -4.45 -5.19 -10.04
N ARG A 40 -5.68 -5.66 -9.81
CA ARG A 40 -6.81 -4.79 -9.45
C ARG A 40 -6.56 -4.08 -8.12
N ALA A 41 -5.99 -4.78 -7.14
CA ALA A 41 -5.65 -4.21 -5.85
C ALA A 41 -4.57 -3.12 -5.98
N ALA A 42 -3.52 -3.37 -6.78
CA ALA A 42 -2.48 -2.38 -7.05
C ALA A 42 -3.03 -1.12 -7.72
N LEU A 43 -3.87 -1.28 -8.75
CA LEU A 43 -4.51 -0.14 -9.44
C LEU A 43 -5.43 0.66 -8.51
N ALA A 44 -6.16 0.00 -7.61
CA ALA A 44 -6.98 0.67 -6.62
C ALA A 44 -6.11 1.48 -5.64
N LEU A 45 -5.03 0.89 -5.13
CA LEU A 45 -4.11 1.55 -4.20
C LEU A 45 -3.39 2.74 -4.84
N GLU A 46 -3.00 2.65 -6.11
CA GLU A 46 -2.42 3.78 -6.85
C GLU A 46 -3.35 5.00 -6.87
N LYS A 47 -4.66 4.79 -6.96
CA LYS A 47 -5.67 5.86 -6.88
C LYS A 47 -5.92 6.36 -5.45
N ILE A 48 -5.84 5.47 -4.45
CA ILE A 48 -6.16 5.81 -3.06
C ILE A 48 -5.02 6.59 -2.40
N ILE A 49 -3.76 6.16 -2.58
CA ILE A 49 -2.57 6.77 -1.95
C ILE A 49 -2.57 8.31 -1.99
N PRO A 50 -2.71 8.99 -3.15
CA PRO A 50 -2.66 10.45 -3.20
C PRO A 50 -3.82 11.13 -2.46
N ARG A 51 -4.96 10.44 -2.26
CA ARG A 51 -6.17 10.98 -1.59
C ARG A 51 -6.09 10.91 -0.07
N VAL A 52 -5.37 9.91 0.44
CA VAL A 52 -5.25 9.65 1.89
C VAL A 52 -3.92 10.10 2.47
N LYS A 53 -3.00 10.62 1.65
CA LYS A 53 -1.68 11.06 2.12
C LYS A 53 -1.74 12.06 3.27
N HIS A 54 -2.75 12.93 3.31
CA HIS A 54 -2.92 13.92 4.39
C HIS A 54 -3.67 13.39 5.61
N GLN A 55 -3.97 12.09 5.66
CA GLN A 55 -4.74 11.46 6.73
C GLN A 55 -3.82 10.54 7.56
N PRO A 56 -3.31 10.99 8.72
CA PRO A 56 -2.33 10.24 9.52
C PRO A 56 -2.79 8.84 9.93
N ALA A 57 -4.11 8.64 10.08
CA ALA A 57 -4.72 7.36 10.42
C ALA A 57 -4.35 6.23 9.45
N TYR A 58 -3.99 6.54 8.20
CA TYR A 58 -3.63 5.56 7.18
C TYR A 58 -2.12 5.45 6.93
N HIS A 59 -1.30 6.33 7.54
CA HIS A 59 0.13 6.37 7.28
C HIS A 59 0.82 5.07 7.64
N GLN A 60 0.52 4.46 8.80
CA GLN A 60 1.12 3.20 9.20
C GLN A 60 0.88 2.09 8.16
N MET A 61 -0.36 1.99 7.66
CA MET A 61 -0.75 0.95 6.71
C MET A 61 -0.13 1.18 5.32
N LEU A 62 -0.11 2.41 4.83
CA LEU A 62 0.28 2.70 3.44
C LEU A 62 1.76 3.09 3.28
N ALA A 63 2.33 3.80 4.26
CA ALA A 63 3.73 4.23 4.21
C ALA A 63 4.69 3.15 4.73
N SER A 64 4.25 2.32 5.68
CA SER A 64 5.06 1.23 6.24
C SER A 64 4.64 -0.14 5.70
N GLU A 65 3.41 -0.60 5.96
CA GLU A 65 3.05 -1.99 5.64
C GLU A 65 3.00 -2.25 4.13
N LEU A 66 2.30 -1.40 3.37
CA LEU A 66 2.27 -1.52 1.92
C LEU A 66 3.67 -1.38 1.31
N PHE A 67 4.53 -0.52 1.87
CA PHE A 67 5.92 -0.41 1.46
C PHE A 67 6.66 -1.75 1.60
N ARG A 68 6.51 -2.42 2.74
CA ARG A 68 7.08 -3.77 2.95
C ARG A 68 6.53 -4.79 1.95
N VAL A 69 5.22 -4.79 1.66
CA VAL A 69 4.62 -5.67 0.62
C VAL A 69 5.35 -5.47 -0.69
N VAL A 70 5.47 -4.21 -1.10
CA VAL A 70 5.99 -3.84 -2.42
C VAL A 70 7.46 -4.22 -2.52
N MET A 71 8.26 -3.91 -1.51
CA MET A 71 9.69 -4.27 -1.48
C MET A 71 9.89 -5.78 -1.47
N HIS A 72 9.10 -6.52 -0.69
CA HIS A 72 9.14 -7.99 -0.70
C HIS A 72 8.72 -8.57 -2.06
N GLY A 73 7.68 -8.00 -2.69
CA GLY A 73 7.26 -8.40 -4.04
C GLY A 73 8.37 -8.19 -5.08
N LEU A 74 9.07 -7.06 -5.00
CA LEU A 74 10.22 -6.76 -5.87
C LEU A 74 11.41 -7.71 -5.60
N GLN A 75 11.59 -8.16 -4.36
CA GLN A 75 12.60 -9.17 -3.99
C GLN A 75 12.29 -10.56 -4.58
N VAL A 76 11.04 -11.00 -4.47
CA VAL A 76 10.62 -12.36 -4.88
C VAL A 76 10.43 -12.49 -6.39
N GLY A 77 10.03 -11.40 -7.07
CA GLY A 77 9.76 -11.39 -8.52
C GLY A 77 10.93 -11.82 -9.40
N GLU A 78 12.18 -11.76 -8.91
CA GLU A 78 13.36 -12.26 -9.64
C GLU A 78 13.53 -13.80 -9.55
N SER A 79 12.84 -14.47 -8.61
CA SER A 79 13.08 -15.89 -8.30
C SER A 79 11.87 -16.82 -8.48
N ALA A 80 10.64 -16.32 -8.60
CA ALA A 80 9.43 -17.14 -8.48
C ALA A 80 8.75 -17.50 -9.82
N THR A 81 8.36 -18.76 -9.95
CA THR A 81 7.55 -19.35 -11.04
C THR A 81 6.08 -18.91 -11.04
N ASN A 82 5.63 -18.17 -10.01
CA ASN A 82 4.29 -17.57 -9.92
C ASN A 82 4.40 -16.11 -9.46
N PRO A 83 4.51 -15.15 -10.39
CA PRO A 83 4.53 -13.74 -10.01
C PRO A 83 3.14 -13.32 -9.55
N GLY A 84 3.05 -12.68 -8.38
CA GLY A 84 1.85 -11.97 -7.92
C GLY A 84 1.59 -10.73 -8.80
N ALA A 85 1.57 -9.53 -8.20
CA ALA A 85 1.57 -8.30 -9.00
C ALA A 85 2.86 -8.19 -9.87
N SER A 86 2.74 -7.65 -11.08
CA SER A 86 3.89 -7.46 -11.97
C SER A 86 4.90 -6.46 -11.40
N GLU A 87 6.19 -6.61 -11.74
CA GLU A 87 7.26 -5.66 -11.34
C GLU A 87 6.88 -4.22 -11.68
N VAL A 88 6.27 -4.01 -12.85
CA VAL A 88 5.80 -2.69 -13.28
C VAL A 88 4.81 -2.09 -12.28
N LEU A 89 3.78 -2.84 -11.88
CA LEU A 89 2.78 -2.37 -10.92
C LEU A 89 3.37 -2.12 -9.53
N LEU A 90 4.28 -3.00 -9.09
CA LEU A 90 4.99 -2.82 -7.83
C LEU A 90 5.85 -1.54 -7.83
N LEU A 91 6.52 -1.22 -8.95
CA LEU A 91 7.27 0.03 -9.08
C LEU A 91 6.36 1.27 -9.12
N HIS A 92 5.17 1.15 -9.70
CA HIS A 92 4.16 2.21 -9.64
C HIS A 92 3.72 2.47 -8.19
N LEU A 93 3.42 1.43 -7.43
CA LEU A 93 3.09 1.54 -6.00
C LEU A 93 4.27 2.08 -5.18
N PHE A 94 5.49 1.58 -5.40
CA PHE A 94 6.69 2.06 -4.70
C PHE A 94 6.84 3.57 -4.90
N ARG A 95 6.74 4.03 -6.14
CA ARG A 95 6.76 5.46 -6.46
C ARG A 95 5.62 6.21 -5.76
N GLY A 96 4.39 5.69 -5.85
CA GLY A 96 3.21 6.27 -5.21
C GLY A 96 3.44 6.48 -3.72
N ILE A 97 3.95 5.46 -3.03
CA ILE A 97 4.26 5.51 -1.60
C ILE A 97 5.35 6.56 -1.34
N TYR A 98 6.47 6.47 -2.05
CA TYR A 98 7.63 7.33 -1.81
C TYR A 98 7.31 8.80 -2.04
N VAL A 99 6.72 9.14 -3.19
CA VAL A 99 6.42 10.54 -3.55
C VAL A 99 5.33 11.15 -2.66
N ASN A 100 4.36 10.36 -2.20
CA ASN A 100 3.25 10.89 -1.40
C ASN A 100 3.50 10.85 0.11
N PHE A 101 4.27 9.89 0.63
CA PHE A 101 4.47 9.73 2.07
C PHE A 101 5.86 10.13 2.56
N ALA A 102 6.94 9.88 1.81
CA ALA A 102 8.30 10.24 2.28
C ALA A 102 8.47 11.74 2.61
N PRO A 103 7.80 12.71 1.94
CA PRO A 103 7.89 14.12 2.33
C PRO A 103 7.13 14.49 3.61
N ILE A 104 6.17 13.67 4.06
CA ILE A 104 5.18 14.06 5.08
C ILE A 104 5.15 13.14 6.30
N THR A 105 5.80 11.98 6.25
CA THR A 105 5.89 11.05 7.38
C THR A 105 7.26 10.36 7.39
N PRO A 106 7.89 10.17 8.58
CA PRO A 106 9.18 9.50 8.68
C PRO A 106 9.10 7.99 8.43
N LEU A 107 7.90 7.40 8.37
CA LEU A 107 7.71 5.95 8.28
C LEU A 107 8.41 5.32 7.07
N VAL A 108 8.39 5.97 5.91
CA VAL A 108 9.08 5.44 4.71
C VAL A 108 10.60 5.38 4.93
N GLU A 109 11.18 6.43 5.52
CA GLU A 109 12.62 6.49 5.83
C GLU A 109 12.98 5.50 6.94
N GLN A 110 12.10 5.29 7.93
CA GLN A 110 12.28 4.27 8.96
C GLN A 110 12.32 2.87 8.36
N GLU A 111 11.41 2.54 7.45
CA GLU A 111 11.43 1.24 6.76
C GLU A 111 12.67 1.07 5.89
N LEU A 112 13.07 2.12 5.16
CA LEU A 112 14.29 2.09 4.36
C LEU A 112 15.54 1.92 5.23
N SER A 113 15.59 2.52 6.42
CA SER A 113 16.73 2.39 7.34
C SER A 113 16.93 0.97 7.88
N GLN A 114 15.91 0.11 7.78
CA GLN A 114 16.02 -1.31 8.14
C GLN A 114 16.76 -2.13 7.06
N ILE A 115 16.97 -1.57 5.86
CA ILE A 115 17.69 -2.24 4.78
C ILE A 115 19.19 -2.09 5.00
N GLU A 116 19.93 -3.19 4.87
CA GLU A 116 21.38 -3.20 5.06
C GLU A 116 22.10 -2.19 4.15
N GLY A 117 23.03 -1.45 4.74
CA GLY A 117 23.80 -0.43 4.03
C GLY A 117 23.04 0.87 3.72
N MET A 118 21.84 1.08 4.32
CA MET A 118 21.13 2.35 4.26
C MET A 118 21.63 3.31 5.34
N THR A 119 22.56 4.19 4.96
CA THR A 119 23.00 5.31 5.79
C THR A 119 22.12 6.55 5.57
N PRO A 120 22.14 7.54 6.49
CA PRO A 120 21.45 8.81 6.29
C PRO A 120 21.79 9.49 4.95
N ASP A 121 23.06 9.49 4.56
CA ASP A 121 23.51 10.09 3.29
C ASP A 121 22.90 9.39 2.06
N VAL A 122 22.77 8.05 2.10
CA VAL A 122 22.14 7.28 1.03
C VAL A 122 20.64 7.59 0.96
N LEU A 123 19.97 7.71 2.11
CA LEU A 123 18.55 8.07 2.17
C LEU A 123 18.32 9.48 1.61
N GLU A 124 19.18 10.44 1.96
CA GLU A 124 19.12 11.80 1.45
C GLU A 124 19.39 11.86 -0.05
N GLN A 125 20.40 11.14 -0.54
CA GLN A 125 20.67 11.03 -1.97
C GLN A 125 19.48 10.43 -2.73
N LEU A 126 18.88 9.36 -2.21
CA LEU A 126 17.69 8.75 -2.81
C LEU A 126 16.53 9.76 -2.86
N ARG A 127 16.30 10.46 -1.75
CA ARG A 127 15.24 11.48 -1.63
C ARG A 127 15.43 12.60 -2.64
N GLY A 128 16.63 13.17 -2.70
CA GLY A 128 16.98 14.20 -3.67
C GLY A 128 16.84 13.72 -5.12
N SER A 129 17.27 12.49 -5.42
CA SER A 129 17.18 11.92 -6.77
C SER A 129 15.74 11.70 -7.22
N VAL A 130 14.89 11.15 -6.34
CA VAL A 130 13.50 10.81 -6.68
C VAL A 130 12.62 12.06 -6.67
N LEU A 131 12.66 12.87 -5.61
CA LEU A 131 11.81 14.05 -5.47
C LEU A 131 12.28 15.23 -6.33
N GLY A 132 13.58 15.31 -6.67
CA GLY A 132 14.12 16.30 -7.59
C GLY A 132 13.83 16.01 -9.07
N CYS A 133 13.23 14.86 -9.39
CA CYS A 133 12.89 14.49 -10.75
C CYS A 133 11.40 14.70 -11.05
N ASN A 134 11.07 15.45 -12.11
CA ASN A 134 9.68 15.72 -12.50
C ASN A 134 9.02 14.63 -13.36
N SER A 135 9.78 13.61 -13.79
CA SER A 135 9.25 12.56 -14.67
C SER A 135 8.97 11.29 -13.87
N GLU A 136 7.71 10.84 -13.88
CA GLU A 136 7.32 9.59 -13.21
C GLU A 136 8.11 8.39 -13.70
N LYS A 137 8.40 8.34 -15.01
CA LYS A 137 9.19 7.29 -15.63
C LYS A 137 10.62 7.27 -15.08
N LYS A 138 11.24 8.44 -14.91
CA LYS A 138 12.59 8.55 -14.32
C LYS A 138 12.58 8.20 -12.84
N GLN A 139 11.59 8.67 -12.08
CA GLN A 139 11.40 8.32 -10.67
C GLN A 139 11.31 6.79 -10.49
N ARG A 140 10.49 6.10 -11.30
CA ARG A 140 10.41 4.64 -11.27
C ARG A 140 11.72 3.97 -11.65
N GLY A 141 12.47 4.54 -12.60
CA GLY A 141 13.82 4.06 -12.96
C GLY A 141 14.77 4.08 -11.78
N ILE A 142 14.87 5.23 -11.09
CA ILE A 142 15.72 5.40 -9.90
C ILE A 142 15.31 4.41 -8.80
N LEU A 143 14.01 4.29 -8.52
CA LEU A 143 13.49 3.39 -7.49
C LEU A 143 13.72 1.91 -7.84
N ARG A 144 13.61 1.54 -9.11
CA ARG A 144 13.93 0.18 -9.58
C ARG A 144 15.41 -0.12 -9.41
N ASP A 145 16.28 0.79 -9.83
CA ASP A 145 17.73 0.60 -9.74
C ASP A 145 18.15 0.51 -8.26
N PHE A 146 17.56 1.36 -7.41
CA PHE A 146 17.68 1.27 -5.95
C PHE A 146 17.25 -0.10 -5.41
N ALA A 147 16.05 -0.56 -5.77
CA ALA A 147 15.54 -1.85 -5.32
C ALA A 147 16.49 -2.96 -5.73
N ARG A 148 16.92 -3.03 -7.00
CA ARG A 148 17.85 -4.08 -7.47
C ARG A 148 19.18 -4.06 -6.73
N THR A 149 19.83 -2.90 -6.61
CA THR A 149 21.13 -2.79 -5.93
C THR A 149 21.05 -3.23 -4.47
N ARG A 150 19.98 -2.86 -3.75
CA ARG A 150 19.84 -3.17 -2.32
C ARG A 150 19.34 -4.58 -2.06
N ILE A 151 18.46 -5.10 -2.91
CA ILE A 151 17.99 -6.48 -2.85
C ILE A 151 19.14 -7.47 -3.10
N GLN A 152 20.07 -7.13 -4.00
CA GLN A 152 21.21 -7.99 -4.33
C GLN A 152 22.34 -7.94 -3.28
N GLN A 153 22.46 -6.85 -2.50
CA GLN A 153 23.59 -6.63 -1.60
C GLN A 153 23.37 -7.09 -0.14
N GLY A 154 22.13 -7.24 0.32
CA GLY A 154 21.86 -7.56 1.73
C GLY A 154 20.61 -8.40 1.88
N GLY A 155 20.82 -9.71 1.96
CA GLY A 155 19.79 -10.75 2.08
C GLY A 155 19.06 -10.76 3.42
N GLN A 156 18.53 -9.63 3.89
CA GLN A 156 17.44 -9.67 4.85
C GLN A 156 16.13 -9.79 4.08
N LYS A 157 15.51 -10.96 4.18
CA LYS A 157 14.09 -11.15 3.89
C LYS A 157 13.34 -10.16 4.78
N LEU A 158 12.80 -9.09 4.18
CA LEU A 158 11.81 -8.28 4.85
C LEU A 158 10.77 -9.24 5.43
N GLN A 159 10.54 -9.16 6.74
CA GLN A 159 9.68 -10.15 7.37
C GLN A 159 8.30 -10.11 6.70
N PRO A 160 7.73 -11.28 6.33
CA PRO A 160 6.43 -11.32 5.70
C PRO A 160 5.43 -10.64 6.61
N ILE A 161 4.58 -9.82 6.00
CA ILE A 161 3.53 -9.10 6.72
C ILE A 161 2.65 -10.11 7.43
N GLN A 162 2.35 -9.82 8.70
CA GLN A 162 1.37 -10.54 9.47
C GLN A 162 0.08 -9.72 9.49
N PRO A 163 -0.78 -9.82 8.46
CA PRO A 163 -1.94 -8.94 8.31
C PRO A 163 -2.93 -9.03 9.47
N TRP A 164 -2.93 -10.14 10.21
CA TRP A 164 -3.71 -10.31 11.45
C TRP A 164 -3.31 -9.39 12.60
N ARG A 165 -2.13 -8.75 12.57
CA ARG A 165 -1.73 -7.75 13.58
C ARG A 165 -2.51 -6.44 13.48
N PHE A 166 -3.13 -6.16 12.33
CA PHE A 166 -3.88 -4.92 12.06
C PHE A 166 -5.38 -5.07 12.22
N VAL A 167 -5.88 -6.30 12.36
CA VAL A 167 -7.19 -6.52 12.95
C VAL A 167 -7.03 -6.23 14.44
N GLN A 168 -6.99 -4.96 14.80
CA GLN A 168 -7.34 -4.58 16.16
C GLN A 168 -8.70 -5.22 16.40
N LYS A 169 -8.81 -6.08 17.43
CA LYS A 169 -10.14 -6.42 17.94
C LYS A 169 -10.85 -5.08 18.07
N PRO A 170 -12.02 -4.89 17.45
CA PRO A 170 -12.73 -3.62 17.57
C PRO A 170 -12.70 -3.26 19.05
N GLN A 171 -12.06 -2.12 19.38
CA GLN A 171 -12.26 -1.56 20.70
C GLN A 171 -13.77 -1.54 20.83
N LYS A 172 -14.30 -2.14 21.89
CA LYS A 172 -15.71 -1.97 22.26
C LYS A 172 -15.90 -0.48 22.55
N SER A 173 -16.00 0.34 21.51
CA SER A 173 -16.67 1.63 21.59
C SER A 173 -18.10 1.28 21.97
N GLN A 174 -18.60 1.95 23.00
CA GLN A 174 -19.94 1.77 23.55
C GLN A 174 -21.04 2.28 22.60
N GLU A 175 -20.91 1.99 21.31
CA GLU A 175 -21.91 2.25 20.28
C GLU A 175 -22.14 0.92 19.55
N GLU A 176 -22.79 -0.01 20.25
CA GLU A 176 -23.61 -1.03 19.60
C GLU A 176 -24.89 -0.35 19.06
N GLU A 177 -24.73 0.62 18.14
CA GLU A 177 -25.82 0.91 17.21
C GLU A 177 -25.67 -0.06 16.05
N GLY A 178 -26.22 -1.26 16.28
CA GLY A 178 -26.44 -2.22 15.21
C GLY A 178 -27.20 -1.54 14.08
N TRP A 179 -26.85 -1.88 12.83
CA TRP A 179 -27.54 -1.35 11.66
C TRP A 179 -29.05 -1.52 11.80
N SER A 180 -29.81 -0.48 11.45
CA SER A 180 -31.26 -0.59 11.36
C SER A 180 -31.64 -1.63 10.30
N ASP A 181 -32.82 -2.20 10.44
CA ASP A 181 -33.30 -3.21 9.48
C ASP A 181 -33.38 -2.64 8.05
N GLU A 182 -33.72 -1.36 7.90
CA GLU A 182 -33.70 -0.64 6.63
C GLU A 182 -32.29 -0.53 6.01
N GLN A 183 -31.26 -0.27 6.83
CA GLN A 183 -29.87 -0.23 6.36
C GLN A 183 -29.37 -1.62 5.91
N ARG A 184 -29.80 -2.68 6.61
CA ARG A 184 -29.49 -4.06 6.22
C ARG A 184 -30.18 -4.41 4.90
N GLU A 185 -31.45 -4.09 4.76
CA GLU A 185 -32.26 -4.39 3.60
C GLU A 185 -31.73 -3.67 2.34
N LEU A 186 -31.34 -2.40 2.46
CA LEU A 186 -30.68 -1.66 1.38
C LEU A 186 -29.34 -2.27 0.94
N CYS A 187 -28.56 -2.77 1.89
CA CYS A 187 -27.27 -3.40 1.60
C CYS A 187 -27.44 -4.75 0.89
N TRP A 188 -28.45 -5.53 1.28
CA TRP A 188 -28.80 -6.79 0.63
C TRP A 188 -29.42 -6.57 -0.76
N ALA A 189 -30.34 -5.61 -0.89
CA ALA A 189 -30.92 -5.24 -2.17
C ALA A 189 -29.85 -4.81 -3.19
N TRP A 190 -28.79 -4.14 -2.75
CA TRP A 190 -27.67 -3.76 -3.63
C TRP A 190 -26.83 -4.95 -4.09
N LEU A 191 -26.74 -6.01 -3.27
CA LEU A 191 -26.00 -7.24 -3.61
C LEU A 191 -26.78 -8.16 -4.55
N GLU A 192 -28.11 -8.11 -4.52
CA GLU A 192 -29.00 -8.96 -5.33
C GLU A 192 -29.26 -8.41 -6.75
N VAL A 193 -28.93 -7.15 -7.05
CA VAL A 193 -29.13 -6.54 -8.38
C VAL A 193 -27.94 -6.81 -9.33
N ARG A 194 -27.44 -8.05 -9.35
CA ARG A 194 -26.50 -8.51 -10.39
C ARG A 194 -26.92 -9.81 -11.04
#